data_AF-A0A814CWM4-F1
#
_entry.id   AF-A0A814CWM4-F1
#
_cell.length_a   1.000
_cell.length_b   1.000
_cell.length_c   1.000
_cell.angle_alpha   90.00
_cell.angle_beta   90.00
_cell.angle_gamma   90.00
#
_symmetry.space_group_name_H-M   'P 1'
#
loop_
_entity.id
_entity.type
_entity.pdbx_description
1 polymer ?
#
loop_
_entity_poly.entity_id
_entity_poly.type
_entity_poly.pdbx_seq_one_letter_code
_entity_poly.pdbx_strand_id
1 'polypeptide(L)'
;MITSRPYMNTLSHPVQLEITGFTDDNISKYVKQFFDGIGNEAQNSSAVDEKLLTFLKRNPRIWGIAHIPINLELICSVWSNTNWATTKTMTITMLYDTLTEWIFR
;
A
#
# COMPACT_ATOMS: atom_id res chain seq x y z
N MET A 1 -17.51 4.11 19.18
CA MET A 1 -17.18 3.48 17.87
C MET A 1 -16.41 2.20 18.19
N ILE A 2 -16.86 1.06 17.66
CA ILE A 2 -16.21 -0.25 17.87
C ILE A 2 -15.74 -0.74 16.50
N THR A 3 -14.52 -1.25 16.41
CA THR A 3 -14.01 -1.91 15.20
C THR A 3 -13.82 -3.40 15.48
N SER A 4 -14.06 -4.25 14.49
CA SER A 4 -13.87 -5.69 14.59
C SER A 4 -13.39 -6.27 13.27
N ARG A 5 -12.86 -7.50 13.31
CA ARG A 5 -12.76 -8.31 12.10
C ARG A 5 -14.17 -8.67 11.61
N PRO A 6 -14.34 -8.94 10.30
CA PRO A 6 -15.58 -9.52 9.79
C PRO A 6 -16.00 -10.75 10.61
N TYR A 7 -17.30 -10.92 10.81
CA TYR A 7 -17.91 -12.05 11.53
C TYR A 7 -17.59 -12.17 13.04
N MET A 8 -16.74 -11.29 13.60
CA MET A 8 -16.47 -11.27 15.04
C MET A 8 -17.40 -10.34 15.82
N ASN A 9 -18.18 -9.50 15.12
CA ASN A 9 -19.19 -8.68 15.75
C ASN A 9 -20.51 -9.43 15.85
N THR A 10 -20.80 -9.97 17.02
CA THR A 10 -22.06 -10.68 17.32
C THR A 10 -23.11 -9.80 18.00
N LEU A 11 -22.76 -8.54 18.30
CA LEU A 11 -23.64 -7.60 18.97
C LEU A 11 -24.51 -6.86 17.94
N SER A 12 -25.79 -6.66 18.28
CA SER A 12 -26.68 -5.83 17.48
C SER A 12 -26.34 -4.36 17.68
N HIS A 13 -26.14 -3.64 16.59
CA HIS A 13 -25.86 -2.21 16.60
C HIS A 13 -26.79 -1.47 15.63
N PRO A 14 -27.24 -0.24 15.98
CA PRO A 14 -28.11 0.56 15.12
C PRO A 14 -27.50 0.92 13.76
N VAL A 15 -26.18 0.95 13.66
CA VAL A 15 -25.44 1.30 12.44
C VAL A 15 -24.30 0.30 12.27
N GLN A 16 -24.14 -0.23 11.06
CA GLN A 16 -23.05 -1.09 10.66
C GLN A 16 -22.35 -0.46 9.45
N LEU A 17 -21.02 -0.40 9.51
CA LEU A 17 -20.17 0.14 8.46
C LEU A 17 -19.10 -0.89 8.15
N GLU A 18 -18.80 -1.06 6.86
CA GLU A 18 -17.73 -1.92 6.39
C GLU A 18 -16.62 -1.07 5.77
N ILE A 19 -15.37 -1.39 6.12
CA ILE A 19 -14.19 -0.79 5.52
C ILE A 19 -13.73 -1.71 4.39
N THR A 20 -14.01 -1.34 3.15
CA THR A 20 -13.73 -2.16 1.96
C THR A 20 -12.36 -1.91 1.34
N GLY A 21 -11.57 -0.98 1.89
CA GLY A 21 -10.24 -0.62 1.38
C GLY A 21 -10.24 0.65 0.53
N PHE A 22 -9.18 0.84 -0.24
CA PHE A 22 -8.96 2.00 -1.10
C PHE A 22 -9.61 1.84 -2.47
N THR A 23 -10.07 2.95 -3.03
CA THR A 23 -10.38 3.10 -4.45
C THR A 23 -9.11 3.43 -5.26
N ASP A 24 -9.17 3.34 -6.59
CA ASP A 24 -8.08 3.75 -7.49
C ASP A 24 -7.61 5.19 -7.21
N ASP A 25 -8.55 6.08 -6.94
CA ASP A 25 -8.30 7.47 -6.59
C ASP A 25 -7.63 7.60 -5.22
N ASN A 26 -8.03 6.77 -4.25
CA ASN A 26 -7.38 6.74 -2.94
C ASN A 26 -5.93 6.26 -3.06
N ILE A 27 -5.65 5.23 -3.87
CA ILE A 27 -4.28 4.75 -4.11
C ILE A 27 -3.42 5.88 -4.66
N SER A 28 -3.91 6.57 -5.70
CA SER A 28 -3.18 7.68 -6.33
C SER A 28 -2.90 8.82 -5.36
N LYS A 29 -3.90 9.20 -4.54
CA LYS A 29 -3.75 10.23 -3.50
C LYS A 29 -2.78 9.79 -2.40
N TYR A 30 -2.89 8.54 -1.93
CA TYR A 30 -2.06 8.01 -0.86
C TYR A 30 -0.59 7.97 -1.27
N VAL A 31 -0.28 7.44 -2.47
CA VAL A 31 1.10 7.36 -2.96
C VAL A 31 1.74 8.74 -3.00
N LYS A 32 1.01 9.73 -3.52
CA LYS A 32 1.49 11.11 -3.58
C LYS A 32 1.74 11.68 -2.17
N GLN A 33 0.77 11.55 -1.28
CA GLN A 33 0.88 12.02 0.12
C GLN A 33 2.03 11.35 0.88
N PHE A 34 2.25 10.06 0.65
CA PHE A 34 3.32 9.30 1.30
C PHE A 34 4.70 9.86 0.94
N PHE A 35 4.98 10.06 -0.36
CA PHE A 35 6.28 10.57 -0.80
C PHE A 35 6.44 12.08 -0.52
N ASP A 36 5.36 12.85 -0.59
CA ASP A 36 5.37 14.26 -0.18
C ASP A 36 5.65 14.43 1.32
N GLY A 37 5.17 13.52 2.17
CA GLY A 37 5.36 13.56 3.62
C GLY A 37 6.73 13.09 4.12
N ILE A 38 7.45 12.28 3.33
CA ILE A 38 8.80 11.78 3.66
C ILE A 38 9.90 12.76 3.23
N GLY A 39 9.61 13.66 2.27
CA GLY A 39 10.57 14.62 1.74
C GLY A 39 10.59 15.95 2.50
N ASN A 40 11.57 16.16 3.37
CA ASN A 40 12.14 17.50 3.52
C ASN A 40 12.95 17.80 2.24
N GLU A 41 12.36 18.60 1.35
CA GLU A 41 12.98 19.21 0.16
C GLU A 41 13.40 18.28 -1.01
N ALA A 42 13.47 18.88 -2.20
CA ALA A 42 14.21 18.49 -3.40
C ALA A 42 13.58 17.52 -4.42
N GLN A 43 12.82 18.11 -5.35
CA GLN A 43 12.81 17.89 -6.81
C GLN A 43 12.48 16.51 -7.43
N ASN A 44 12.52 15.40 -6.68
CA ASN A 44 12.35 14.05 -7.23
C ASN A 44 11.13 13.27 -6.68
N SER A 45 10.38 13.80 -5.70
CA SER A 45 9.17 13.13 -5.15
C SER A 45 8.16 12.80 -6.26
N SER A 46 7.87 13.79 -7.12
CA SER A 46 6.93 13.67 -8.26
C SER A 46 7.40 12.73 -9.39
N ALA A 47 8.64 12.23 -9.36
CA ALA A 47 9.11 11.23 -10.30
C ALA A 47 9.05 9.81 -9.71
N VAL A 48 9.07 9.69 -8.38
CA VAL A 48 9.04 8.41 -7.67
C VAL A 48 7.62 7.90 -7.54
N ASP A 49 6.67 8.77 -7.19
CA ASP A 49 5.23 8.49 -7.14
C ASP A 49 4.69 8.02 -8.52
N GLU A 50 5.02 8.72 -9.61
CA GLU A 50 4.59 8.37 -10.96
C GLU A 50 5.15 7.02 -11.42
N LYS A 51 6.42 6.73 -11.08
CA LYS A 51 7.04 5.43 -11.36
C LYS A 51 6.34 4.30 -10.62
N LEU A 52 6.05 4.49 -9.33
CA LEU A 52 5.32 3.50 -8.54
C LEU A 52 3.91 3.29 -9.10
N LEU A 53 3.16 4.37 -9.35
CA LEU A 53 1.80 4.27 -9.89
C LEU A 53 1.76 3.57 -11.24
N THR A 54 2.74 3.87 -12.11
CA THR A 54 2.86 3.20 -13.41
C THR A 54 3.16 1.71 -13.23
N PHE A 55 4.05 1.36 -12.31
CA PHE A 55 4.35 -0.04 -11.99
C PHE A 55 3.12 -0.78 -11.45
N LEU A 56 2.40 -0.19 -10.50
CA LEU A 56 1.18 -0.77 -9.93
C LEU A 56 0.13 -1.04 -11.00
N LYS A 57 -0.18 -0.04 -11.85
CA LYS A 57 -1.18 -0.15 -12.93
C LYS A 57 -0.80 -1.17 -14.01
N ARG A 58 0.49 -1.34 -14.31
CA ARG A 58 0.98 -2.34 -15.26
C ARG A 58 0.91 -3.78 -14.73
N ASN A 59 0.75 -3.97 -13.42
CA ASN A 59 0.74 -5.26 -12.78
C ASN A 59 -0.60 -5.50 -12.05
N PRO A 60 -1.64 -6.04 -12.73
CA PRO A 60 -2.99 -6.18 -12.16
C PRO A 60 -3.07 -6.93 -10.84
N ARG A 61 -2.18 -7.91 -10.62
CA ARG A 61 -2.09 -8.66 -9.36
C ARG A 61 -1.63 -7.77 -8.21
N ILE A 62 -0.63 -6.92 -8.46
CA ILE A 62 -0.09 -5.98 -7.49
C ILE A 62 -1.06 -4.82 -7.29
N TRP A 63 -1.73 -4.38 -8.37
CA TRP A 63 -2.83 -3.42 -8.32
C TRP A 63 -3.92 -3.88 -7.33
N GLY A 64 -4.39 -5.12 -7.48
CA GLY A 64 -5.38 -5.71 -6.57
C GLY A 64 -4.94 -5.72 -5.10
N ILE A 65 -3.66 -6.00 -4.84
CA ILE A 65 -3.08 -5.99 -3.49
C ILE A 65 -3.03 -4.57 -2.91
N ALA A 66 -2.74 -3.56 -3.73
CA ALA A 66 -2.63 -2.16 -3.34
C ALA A 66 -3.97 -1.52 -2.90
N HIS A 67 -5.11 -2.13 -3.20
CA HIS A 67 -6.41 -1.70 -2.67
C HIS A 67 -6.55 -1.92 -1.15
N ILE A 68 -5.69 -2.75 -0.54
CA ILE A 68 -5.65 -2.92 0.90
C ILE A 68 -4.65 -1.88 1.47
N PRO A 69 -5.09 -0.93 2.33
CA PRO A 69 -4.25 0.20 2.76
C PRO A 69 -2.89 -0.20 3.33
N ILE A 70 -2.83 -1.21 4.20
CA ILE A 70 -1.56 -1.66 4.79
C ILE A 70 -0.61 -2.23 3.74
N ASN A 71 -1.13 -2.91 2.71
CA ASN A 71 -0.27 -3.45 1.66
C ASN A 71 0.32 -2.32 0.81
N LEU A 72 -0.46 -1.28 0.50
CA LEU A 72 0.04 -0.12 -0.22
C LEU A 72 1.12 0.61 0.58
N GLU A 73 0.92 0.80 1.88
CA GLU A 73 1.92 1.39 2.78
C GLU A 73 3.24 0.62 2.76
N LEU A 74 3.17 -0.71 2.84
CA LEU A 74 4.35 -1.57 2.74
C LEU A 74 5.05 -1.41 1.40
N ILE A 75 4.32 -1.46 0.29
CA ILE A 75 4.87 -1.26 -1.06
C ILE A 75 5.59 0.10 -1.14
N CYS A 76 4.96 1.18 -0.69
CA CYS A 76 5.56 2.50 -0.69
C CYS A 76 6.84 2.56 0.17
N SER A 77 6.82 1.92 1.34
CA SER A 77 7.95 1.92 2.29
C SER A 77 9.18 1.18 1.76
N VAL A 78 8.99 0.07 1.06
CA VAL A 78 10.09 -0.70 0.46
C VAL A 78 10.46 -0.22 -0.94
N TRP A 79 9.66 0.66 -1.56
CA TRP A 79 9.82 1.07 -2.95
C TRP A 79 11.22 1.58 -3.27
N SER A 80 11.78 2.45 -2.42
CA SER A 80 13.10 3.07 -2.61
C SER A 80 14.28 2.11 -2.38
N ASN A 81 14.07 1.03 -1.64
CA ASN A 81 15.14 0.11 -1.21
C ASN A 81 15.18 -1.20 -2.04
N THR A 82 14.24 -1.38 -2.95
CA THR A 82 14.10 -2.63 -3.72
C THR A 82 14.19 -2.36 -5.22
N ASN A 83 15.00 -3.17 -5.92
CA ASN A 83 15.06 -3.12 -7.38
C ASN A 83 13.90 -3.94 -7.97
N TRP A 84 12.80 -3.27 -8.30
CA TRP A 84 11.60 -3.90 -8.85
C TRP A 84 11.69 -4.31 -10.32
N ALA A 85 12.79 -4.00 -11.02
CA ALA A 85 12.93 -4.26 -12.45
C ALA A 85 12.87 -5.75 -12.80
N THR A 86 13.19 -6.63 -11.86
CA THR A 86 13.18 -8.09 -12.04
C THR A 86 11.95 -8.79 -11.46
N THR A 87 11.12 -8.08 -10.69
CA THR A 87 9.97 -8.66 -9.98
C THR A 87 8.79 -8.88 -10.94
N LYS A 88 8.68 -10.08 -11.50
CA LYS A 88 7.54 -10.48 -12.37
C LYS A 88 6.25 -10.79 -11.59
N THR A 89 6.39 -11.19 -10.33
CA THR A 89 5.27 -11.55 -9.45
C THR A 89 5.57 -11.10 -8.04
N MET A 90 4.59 -10.44 -7.41
CA MET A 90 4.69 -10.02 -6.02
C MET A 90 3.52 -10.64 -5.26
N THR A 91 3.85 -11.39 -4.21
CA THR A 91 2.87 -11.98 -3.30
C THR A 91 2.90 -11.21 -1.98
N ILE A 92 1.83 -11.36 -1.21
CA ILE A 92 1.77 -10.81 0.15
C ILE A 92 2.90 -11.39 1.02
N THR A 93 3.21 -12.69 0.90
CA THR A 93 4.33 -13.32 1.62
C THR A 93 5.66 -12.63 1.32
N MET A 94 5.98 -12.41 0.04
CA MET A 94 7.20 -11.72 -0.35
C MET A 94 7.27 -10.29 0.21
N LEU A 95 6.14 -9.58 0.27
CA LEU A 95 6.04 -8.26 0.91
C LEU A 95 6.42 -8.32 2.40
N TYR A 96 5.88 -9.30 3.13
CA TYR A 96 6.18 -9.50 4.53
C TYR A 96 7.63 -9.96 4.76
N ASP A 97 8.18 -10.81 3.89
CA ASP A 97 9.60 -11.22 3.96
C ASP A 97 10.51 -9.99 3.79
N THR A 98 10.23 -9.16 2.78
CA THR A 98 10.99 -7.90 2.54
C THR A 98 10.90 -6.95 3.73
N LEU A 99 9.72 -6.83 4.34
CA LEU A 99 9.52 -5.99 5.53
C LEU A 99 10.33 -6.51 6.72
N THR A 100 10.25 -7.81 6.99
CA THR A 100 10.98 -8.40 8.13
C THR A 100 12.47 -8.28 7.94
N GLU A 101 12.99 -8.55 6.74
CA GLU A 101 14.39 -8.29 6.40
C GLU A 101 14.79 -6.82 6.61
N TRP A 102 13.90 -5.87 6.31
CA TRP A 102 14.17 -4.45 6.52
C TRP A 102 14.16 -4.04 8.00
N ILE A 103 13.21 -4.54 8.80
CA ILE A 103 13.10 -4.21 10.24
C ILE A 103 14.29 -4.77 11.03
N PHE A 104 14.77 -5.95 10.67
CA PHE A 104 15.85 -6.64 11.40
C PHE A 104 17.26 -6.32 10.90
N ARG A 105 17.40 -5.32 10.01
CA ARG A 105 18.67 -4.86 9.48
C ARG A 105 19.17 -3.62 10.22
#